data_AF-A0A2N0WRX8-F1
#
_entry.id   AF-A0A2N0WRX8-F1
#
_cell.length_a   1.000
_cell.length_b   1.000
_cell.length_c   1.000
_cell.angle_alpha   90.00
_cell.angle_beta   90.00
_cell.angle_gamma   90.00
#
_symmetry.space_group_name_H-M   'P 1'
#
loop_
_entity.id
_entity.type
_entity.pdbx_description
1 polymer ?
#
loop_
_entity_poly.entity_id
_entity_poly.type
_entity_poly.pdbx_seq_one_letter_code
_entity_poly.pdbx_strand_id
1 'polypeptide(L)'
;MMKQICVLMVGIFGLCACASKNAVVPKGSINIADLDLKFKSVQIDLTSDKYKGDIDKYWQPVKKTIPSHPMSEETSRLSGCVEFLFVVDEKAKNIKISQAYPEGAFDHVATQTLKEWRWTPTRKNEQKLPALLKIQMDFVSDISENKLEAQQHCGWQHP
;
A
#
# COMPACT_ATOMS: atom_id res chain seq x y z
N MET A 1 44.20 -48.78 -1.07
CA MET A 1 45.16 -48.28 -0.05
C MET A 1 44.56 -46.99 0.51
N MET A 2 43.75 -47.01 1.57
CA MET A 2 44.09 -47.21 2.98
C MET A 2 44.98 -46.07 3.53
N LYS A 3 44.36 -45.09 4.22
CA LYS A 3 44.64 -44.81 5.64
C LYS A 3 43.73 -43.71 6.19
N GLN A 4 42.88 -44.12 7.13
CA GLN A 4 42.41 -43.31 8.25
C GLN A 4 43.62 -42.80 9.04
N ILE A 5 43.55 -41.54 9.49
CA ILE A 5 44.26 -41.08 10.69
C ILE A 5 43.25 -40.24 11.48
N CYS A 6 42.66 -40.85 12.52
CA CYS A 6 42.08 -40.15 13.64
C CYS A 6 43.23 -39.72 14.57
N VAL A 7 43.36 -38.43 14.86
CA VAL A 7 44.06 -37.97 16.05
C VAL A 7 43.03 -37.39 17.01
N LEU A 8 42.92 -38.04 18.16
CA LEU A 8 42.13 -37.68 19.33
C LEU A 8 43.02 -36.89 20.30
N MET A 9 42.62 -35.68 20.66
CA MET A 9 42.99 -34.92 21.88
C MET A 9 41.85 -33.89 22.09
N VAL A 10 40.81 -34.16 22.89
CA VAL A 10 40.69 -33.93 24.36
C VAL A 10 40.99 -32.48 24.79
N GLY A 11 39.96 -31.78 25.30
CA GLY A 11 40.03 -30.49 26.00
C GLY A 11 38.79 -29.60 25.75
N ILE A 12 37.65 -29.84 26.40
CA ILE A 12 37.19 -29.21 27.67
C ILE A 12 36.93 -27.69 27.54
N PHE A 13 35.64 -27.34 27.65
CA PHE A 13 35.03 -26.05 28.00
C PHE A 13 35.34 -24.83 27.11
N GLY A 14 34.47 -24.62 26.12
CA GLY A 14 34.21 -23.30 25.55
C GLY A 14 32.69 -23.12 25.47
N LEU A 15 32.15 -22.23 26.29
CA LEU A 15 30.74 -21.89 26.40
C LEU A 15 30.05 -21.80 25.04
N CYS A 16 28.89 -22.46 24.95
CA CYS A 16 27.90 -22.21 23.91
C CYS A 16 27.41 -20.76 24.08
N ALA A 17 28.14 -19.81 23.48
CA ALA A 17 27.63 -18.47 23.25
C ALA A 17 26.67 -18.55 22.07
N CYS A 18 25.44 -18.98 22.34
CA CYS A 18 24.31 -18.56 21.53
C CYS A 18 24.24 -17.03 21.65
N ALA A 19 24.92 -16.33 20.75
CA ALA A 19 24.58 -14.95 20.47
C ALA A 19 23.17 -15.00 19.87
N SER A 20 22.16 -14.96 20.75
CA SER A 20 20.80 -14.62 20.37
C SER A 20 20.90 -13.24 19.75
N LYS A 21 20.94 -13.19 18.42
CA LYS A 21 20.65 -11.96 17.71
C LYS A 21 19.20 -11.67 18.03
N ASN A 22 18.99 -10.91 19.11
CA ASN A 22 17.78 -10.15 19.28
C ASN A 22 17.78 -9.15 18.12
N ALA A 23 17.33 -9.60 16.95
CA ALA A 23 16.91 -8.72 15.90
C ALA A 23 15.76 -7.93 16.51
N VAL A 24 16.06 -6.72 16.97
CA VAL A 24 15.05 -5.71 17.21
C VAL A 24 14.41 -5.47 15.86
N VAL A 25 13.32 -6.19 15.58
CA VAL A 25 12.51 -5.97 14.39
C VAL A 25 12.02 -4.52 14.47
N PRO A 26 12.41 -3.64 13.52
CA PRO A 26 11.92 -2.28 13.52
C PRO A 26 10.39 -2.32 13.43
N LYS A 27 9.73 -1.69 14.39
CA LYS A 27 8.27 -1.53 14.44
C LYS A 27 7.87 -0.62 13.27
N GLY A 28 7.65 -1.20 12.08
CA GLY A 28 7.24 -0.42 10.91
C GLY A 28 7.36 -1.08 9.53
N SER A 29 8.11 -2.18 9.35
CA SER A 29 8.17 -2.84 8.05
C SER A 29 7.09 -3.93 7.93
N ILE A 30 5.96 -3.60 7.32
CA ILE A 30 4.98 -4.62 6.91
C ILE A 30 5.63 -5.40 5.76
N ASN A 31 5.76 -6.73 5.89
CA ASN A 31 6.23 -7.58 4.81
C ASN A 31 5.20 -7.59 3.67
N ILE A 32 5.64 -7.40 2.43
CA ILE A 32 4.77 -7.41 1.24
C ILE A 32 4.01 -8.74 1.12
N ALA A 33 4.62 -9.87 1.47
CA ALA A 33 3.95 -11.17 1.48
C ALA A 33 2.80 -11.24 2.49
N ASP A 34 2.95 -10.61 3.66
CA ASP A 34 1.89 -10.53 4.67
C ASP A 34 0.73 -9.66 4.19
N LEU A 35 1.03 -8.59 3.44
CA LEU A 35 0.01 -7.71 2.86
C LEU A 35 -0.77 -8.42 1.75
N ASP A 36 -0.09 -9.17 0.90
CA ASP A 36 -0.72 -9.96 -0.15
C ASP A 36 -1.58 -11.10 0.44
N LEU A 37 -1.15 -11.75 1.52
CA LEU A 37 -1.96 -12.71 2.26
C LEU A 37 -3.20 -12.06 2.87
N LYS A 38 -3.06 -10.88 3.48
CA LYS A 38 -4.19 -10.12 4.02
C LYS A 38 -5.21 -9.78 2.94
N PHE A 39 -4.77 -9.34 1.76
CA PHE A 39 -5.67 -9.09 0.62
C PHE A 39 -6.37 -10.36 0.14
N LYS A 40 -5.66 -11.48 0.01
CA LYS A 40 -6.25 -12.77 -0.38
C LYS A 40 -7.31 -13.28 0.59
N SER A 41 -7.24 -12.90 1.86
CA SER A 41 -8.21 -13.29 2.89
C SER A 41 -9.49 -12.45 2.93
N VAL A 42 -9.58 -11.37 2.13
CA VAL A 42 -10.75 -10.48 2.12
C VAL A 42 -11.93 -11.14 1.41
N GLN A 43 -13.12 -11.07 2.03
CA GLN A 43 -14.32 -11.76 1.54
C GLN A 43 -14.99 -11.06 0.34
N ILE A 44 -14.88 -9.74 0.27
CA ILE A 44 -15.44 -8.94 -0.83
C ILE A 44 -14.27 -8.32 -1.61
N ASP A 45 -14.03 -8.79 -2.82
CA ASP A 45 -13.05 -8.19 -3.72
C ASP A 45 -13.73 -7.27 -4.75
N LEU A 46 -13.76 -5.97 -4.45
CA LEU A 46 -14.33 -4.93 -5.32
C LEU A 46 -13.37 -4.47 -6.42
N THR A 47 -12.18 -5.07 -6.52
CA THR A 47 -11.21 -4.77 -7.58
C THR A 47 -11.45 -5.59 -8.84
N SER A 48 -12.20 -6.70 -8.71
CA SER A 48 -12.56 -7.57 -9.83
C SER A 48 -13.56 -6.92 -10.79
N ASP A 49 -13.50 -7.31 -12.06
CA ASP A 49 -14.40 -6.81 -13.12
C ASP A 49 -15.89 -6.98 -12.79
N LYS A 50 -16.22 -8.01 -11.98
CA LYS A 50 -17.58 -8.29 -11.51
C LYS A 50 -18.21 -7.10 -10.76
N TYR A 51 -17.41 -6.30 -10.06
CA TYR A 51 -17.87 -5.20 -9.21
C TYR A 51 -17.35 -3.83 -9.68
N LYS A 52 -16.95 -3.72 -10.96
CA LYS A 52 -16.48 -2.46 -11.53
C LYS A 52 -17.55 -1.37 -11.37
N GLY A 53 -17.19 -0.29 -10.68
CA GLY A 53 -18.11 0.83 -10.40
C GLY A 53 -19.09 0.60 -9.23
N ASP A 54 -18.98 -0.52 -8.51
CA ASP A 54 -19.90 -0.86 -7.42
C ASP A 54 -19.37 -0.49 -6.03
N ILE A 55 -18.20 0.16 -5.92
CA ILE A 55 -17.59 0.55 -4.63
C ILE A 55 -18.62 1.26 -3.74
N ASP A 56 -19.24 2.32 -4.26
CA ASP A 56 -20.22 3.13 -3.52
C ASP A 56 -21.53 2.37 -3.21
N LYS A 57 -21.77 1.23 -3.87
CA LYS A 57 -22.91 0.36 -3.55
C LYS A 57 -22.66 -0.51 -2.33
N TYR A 58 -21.42 -0.73 -1.89
CA TYR A 58 -21.08 -1.52 -0.70
C TYR A 58 -20.55 -0.66 0.44
N TRP A 59 -19.72 0.34 0.11
CA TRP A 59 -19.09 1.25 1.04
C TRP A 59 -19.23 2.68 0.54
N GLN A 60 -20.10 3.47 1.16
CA GLN A 60 -20.32 4.85 0.78
C GLN A 60 -19.31 5.76 1.50
N PRO A 61 -18.54 6.59 0.78
CA PRO A 61 -17.63 7.55 1.42
C PRO A 61 -18.45 8.62 2.17
N VAL A 62 -18.19 8.77 3.47
CA VAL A 62 -18.81 9.81 4.32
C VAL A 62 -17.87 10.98 4.58
N LYS A 63 -16.56 10.75 4.46
CA LYS A 63 -15.54 11.80 4.45
C LYS A 63 -14.54 11.49 3.35
N LYS A 64 -14.47 12.37 2.34
CA LYS A 64 -13.39 12.43 1.36
C LYS A 64 -12.71 13.79 1.51
N THR A 65 -11.46 13.78 1.93
CA THR A 65 -10.60 14.96 1.84
C THR A 65 -9.92 14.96 0.49
N ILE A 66 -9.92 16.10 -0.19
CA ILE A 66 -9.14 16.28 -1.42
C ILE A 66 -7.68 16.37 -0.99
N PRO A 67 -6.75 15.67 -1.65
CA PRO A 67 -5.34 15.82 -1.33
C PRO A 67 -4.92 17.27 -1.53
N SER A 68 -4.25 17.85 -0.54
CA SER A 68 -3.50 19.09 -0.77
C SER A 68 -2.34 18.78 -1.71
N HIS A 69 -2.08 19.63 -2.69
CA HIS A 69 -0.86 19.53 -3.48
C HIS A 69 0.36 19.64 -2.55
N PRO A 70 1.42 18.83 -2.74
CA PRO A 70 2.54 18.87 -1.82
C PRO A 70 3.22 20.24 -1.88
N MET A 71 3.66 20.72 -0.70
CA MET A 71 4.16 22.09 -0.52
C MET A 71 5.52 22.36 -1.17
N SER A 72 6.22 21.33 -1.67
CA SER A 72 7.52 21.55 -2.30
C SER A 72 7.36 22.20 -3.68
N GLU A 73 8.22 23.16 -4.00
CA GLU A 73 8.21 23.85 -5.29
C GLU A 73 8.43 22.89 -6.48
N GLU A 74 9.16 21.79 -6.26
CA GLU A 74 9.41 20.77 -7.27
C GLU A 74 8.14 20.01 -7.60
N THR A 75 7.41 19.53 -6.58
CA THR A 75 6.15 18.80 -6.79
C THR A 75 5.00 19.70 -7.23
N SER A 76 5.07 21.02 -6.94
CA SER A 76 3.99 21.94 -7.29
C SER A 76 3.84 22.13 -8.81
N ARG A 77 4.96 22.05 -9.55
CA ARG A 77 5.08 22.05 -11.02
C ARG A 77 4.92 20.68 -11.67
N LEU A 78 4.46 19.66 -10.93
CA LEU A 78 4.16 18.34 -11.46
C LEU A 78 2.65 18.04 -11.36
N SER A 79 2.17 17.29 -12.35
CA SER A 79 0.90 16.56 -12.28
C SER A 79 1.18 15.05 -12.19
N GLY A 80 0.26 14.31 -11.59
CA GLY A 80 0.41 12.88 -11.41
C GLY A 80 -0.72 12.19 -10.66
N CYS A 81 -0.58 10.88 -10.44
CA CYS A 81 -1.58 10.05 -9.79
C CYS A 81 -0.93 9.02 -8.87
N VAL A 82 -1.71 8.57 -7.89
CA VAL A 82 -1.37 7.44 -7.03
C VAL A 82 -2.55 6.48 -6.98
N GLU A 83 -2.35 5.26 -7.45
CA GLU A 83 -3.31 4.16 -7.34
C GLU A 83 -3.01 3.33 -6.08
N PHE A 84 -4.05 3.07 -5.31
CA PHE A 84 -3.99 2.29 -4.09
C PHE A 84 -4.74 0.98 -4.23
N LEU A 85 -4.19 -0.07 -3.59
CA LEU A 85 -4.90 -1.28 -3.22
C LEU A 85 -4.99 -1.34 -1.69
N PHE A 86 -6.19 -1.45 -1.13
CA PHE A 86 -6.36 -1.42 0.33
C PHE A 86 -7.65 -2.13 0.77
N VAL A 87 -7.72 -2.46 2.06
CA VAL A 87 -8.94 -3.00 2.67
C VAL A 87 -9.72 -1.85 3.31
N VAL A 88 -11.01 -1.73 3.00
CA VAL A 88 -11.92 -0.82 3.71
C VAL A 88 -12.69 -1.57 4.79
N ASP A 89 -12.70 -0.98 5.98
CA ASP A 89 -13.52 -1.37 7.13
C ASP A 89 -13.76 -0.11 7.96
N GLU A 90 -14.68 0.73 7.49
CA GLU A 90 -14.95 2.13 7.90
C GLU A 90 -13.79 3.12 7.65
N LYS A 91 -12.55 2.62 7.59
CA LYS A 91 -11.30 3.32 7.25
C LYS A 91 -10.47 2.46 6.32
N ALA A 92 -9.51 3.08 5.64
CA ALA A 92 -8.50 2.35 4.87
C ALA A 92 -7.52 1.63 5.82
N LYS A 93 -7.31 0.33 5.56
CA LYS A 93 -6.37 -0.57 6.26
C LYS A 93 -5.52 -1.29 5.23
N ASN A 94 -4.34 -1.76 5.63
CA ASN A 94 -3.44 -2.53 4.77
C ASN A 94 -3.19 -1.82 3.42
N ILE A 95 -2.83 -0.54 3.45
CA ILE A 95 -2.70 0.27 2.23
C ILE A 95 -1.42 -0.14 1.48
N LYS A 96 -1.55 -0.39 0.17
CA LYS A 96 -0.46 -0.60 -0.79
C LYS A 96 -0.62 0.40 -1.93
N ILE A 97 0.47 1.03 -2.37
CA ILE A 97 0.49 1.75 -3.64
C ILE A 97 0.70 0.70 -4.73
N SER A 98 -0.25 0.56 -5.65
CA SER A 98 -0.15 -0.37 -6.78
C SER A 98 0.55 0.27 -7.98
N GLN A 99 0.33 1.57 -8.19
CA GLN A 99 0.94 2.36 -9.25
C GLN A 99 1.06 3.81 -8.79
N ALA A 100 2.10 4.52 -9.22
CA ALA A 100 2.26 5.94 -8.99
C ALA A 100 3.00 6.58 -10.16
N TYR A 101 2.63 7.81 -10.48
CA TYR A 101 3.34 8.62 -11.46
C TYR A 101 3.28 10.11 -11.08
N PRO A 102 4.41 10.84 -11.10
CA PRO A 102 5.76 10.31 -10.98
C PRO A 102 5.92 9.53 -9.68
N GLU A 103 6.69 8.46 -9.70
CA GLU A 103 6.90 7.62 -8.52
C GLU A 103 7.50 8.43 -7.36
N GLY A 104 6.92 8.32 -6.16
CA GLY A 104 7.41 8.98 -4.95
C GLY A 104 7.02 10.46 -4.80
N ALA A 105 6.58 11.13 -5.87
CA ALA A 105 6.25 12.56 -5.82
C ALA A 105 5.00 12.85 -4.97
N PHE A 106 3.98 11.99 -5.08
CA PHE A 106 2.68 12.18 -4.43
C PHE A 106 2.35 11.11 -3.39
N ASP A 107 3.13 10.02 -3.34
CA ASP A 107 2.90 8.83 -2.52
C ASP A 107 2.58 9.14 -1.06
N HIS A 108 3.40 9.99 -0.43
CA HIS A 108 3.23 10.34 0.98
C HIS A 108 1.91 11.10 1.20
N VAL A 109 1.69 12.20 0.49
CA VAL A 109 0.50 13.05 0.68
C VAL A 109 -0.79 12.29 0.32
N ALA A 110 -0.74 11.49 -0.74
CA ALA A 110 -1.86 10.65 -1.15
C ALA A 110 -2.18 9.60 -0.08
N THR A 111 -1.16 8.95 0.47
CA THR A 111 -1.32 7.96 1.55
C THR A 111 -1.90 8.59 2.83
N GLN A 112 -1.43 9.78 3.24
CA GLN A 112 -2.00 10.46 4.41
C GLN A 112 -3.45 10.86 4.16
N THR A 113 -3.75 11.39 2.97
CA THR A 113 -5.12 11.75 2.57
C THR A 113 -6.05 10.54 2.64
N LEU A 114 -5.64 9.39 2.08
CA LEU A 114 -6.44 8.16 2.10
C LEU A 114 -6.70 7.66 3.54
N LYS A 115 -5.74 7.80 4.46
CA LYS A 115 -5.94 7.44 5.89
C LYS A 115 -6.98 8.29 6.59
N GLU A 116 -7.27 9.49 6.10
CA GLU A 116 -8.30 10.37 6.65
C GLU A 116 -9.70 10.07 6.14
N TRP A 117 -9.81 9.38 5.00
CA TRP A 117 -11.10 9.03 4.41
C TRP A 117 -11.88 8.09 5.32
N ARG A 118 -13.21 8.23 5.28
CA ARG A 118 -14.14 7.44 6.07
C ARG A 118 -15.25 6.93 5.18
N TRP A 119 -15.69 5.70 5.46
CA TRP A 119 -16.78 5.05 4.77
C TRP A 119 -17.82 4.54 5.76
N THR A 120 -19.06 4.46 5.30
CA THR A 120 -20.13 3.72 5.97
C THR A 120 -20.56 2.54 5.09
N PRO A 121 -20.90 1.38 5.67
CA PRO A 121 -21.54 0.30 4.93
C PRO A 121 -22.89 0.77 4.38
N THR A 122 -23.27 0.23 3.22
CA THR A 122 -24.62 0.41 2.66
C THR A 122 -25.51 -0.80 3.02
N ARG A 123 -26.76 -0.79 2.52
CA ARG A 123 -27.66 -1.95 2.59
C ARG A 123 -27.16 -3.21 1.84
N LYS A 124 -26.20 -3.10 0.91
CA LYS A 124 -25.57 -4.28 0.30
C LYS A 124 -24.47 -4.89 1.16
N ASN A 125 -24.09 -4.22 2.25
CA ASN A 125 -23.06 -4.68 3.18
C ASN A 125 -23.50 -4.48 4.64
N GLU A 126 -24.73 -4.89 4.99
CA GLU A 126 -25.28 -4.73 6.35
C GLU A 126 -24.43 -5.43 7.42
N GLN A 127 -23.74 -6.50 7.05
CA GLN A 127 -22.80 -7.23 7.90
C GLN A 127 -21.45 -6.53 8.09
N LYS A 128 -21.23 -5.37 7.44
CA LYS A 128 -19.99 -4.60 7.48
C LYS A 128 -18.75 -5.40 7.10
N LEU A 129 -18.89 -6.31 6.14
CA LEU A 129 -17.76 -7.15 5.72
C LEU A 129 -16.66 -6.27 5.10
N PRO A 130 -15.40 -6.41 5.54
CA PRO A 130 -14.28 -5.71 4.93
C PRO A 130 -14.19 -6.03 3.44
N ALA A 131 -13.81 -5.03 2.64
CA ALA A 131 -13.71 -5.17 1.20
C ALA A 131 -12.35 -4.69 0.67
N LEU A 132 -11.83 -5.35 -0.37
CA LEU A 132 -10.64 -4.95 -1.08
C LEU A 132 -11.03 -3.93 -2.16
N LEU A 133 -10.43 -2.74 -2.11
CA LEU A 133 -10.72 -1.63 -3.01
C LEU A 133 -9.47 -1.22 -3.77
N LYS A 134 -9.70 -0.73 -4.99
CA LYS A 134 -8.71 -0.06 -5.82
C LYS A 134 -9.19 1.34 -6.15
N ILE A 135 -8.42 2.37 -5.78
CA ILE A 135 -8.77 3.78 -6.02
C ILE A 135 -7.54 4.53 -6.51
N GLN A 136 -7.72 5.35 -7.53
CA GLN A 136 -6.73 6.32 -7.98
C GLN A 136 -7.03 7.70 -7.39
N MET A 137 -5.99 8.40 -6.97
CA MET A 137 -6.03 9.78 -6.50
C MET A 137 -5.19 10.65 -7.43
N ASP A 138 -5.80 11.73 -7.91
CA ASP A 138 -5.25 12.55 -8.98
C ASP A 138 -4.77 13.90 -8.46
N PHE A 139 -3.59 14.31 -8.93
CA PHE A 139 -2.92 15.57 -8.60
C PHE A 139 -2.73 16.34 -9.90
N VAL A 140 -3.65 17.26 -10.19
CA VAL A 140 -3.63 18.07 -11.41
C VAL A 140 -3.19 19.48 -11.06
N SER A 141 -2.15 19.97 -11.74
CA SER A 141 -1.67 21.33 -11.64
C SER A 141 -1.69 22.01 -13.01
N ASP A 142 -2.31 23.18 -13.11
CA ASP A 142 -2.39 23.94 -14.36
C ASP A 142 -1.03 24.44 -14.85
N ILE A 143 -0.09 24.65 -13.93
CA ILE A 143 1.27 25.09 -14.20
C ILE A 143 2.24 23.90 -14.38
N SER A 144 1.74 22.67 -14.46
CA SER A 144 2.61 21.51 -14.57
C SER A 144 3.31 21.43 -15.92
N GLU A 145 4.63 21.21 -15.91
CA GLU A 145 5.40 20.96 -17.13
C GLU A 145 5.07 19.58 -17.74
N ASN A 146 4.85 18.56 -16.90
CA ASN A 146 4.67 17.16 -17.32
C ASN A 146 3.21 16.78 -17.62
N LYS A 147 2.34 17.74 -17.93
CA LYS A 147 0.88 17.51 -18.08
C LYS A 147 0.54 16.40 -19.07
N LEU A 148 1.17 16.39 -20.25
CA LEU A 148 0.92 15.37 -21.28
C LEU A 148 1.35 13.97 -20.83
N GLU A 149 2.49 13.87 -20.15
CA GLU A 149 3.02 12.61 -19.65
C GLU A 149 2.14 12.08 -18.51
N ALA A 150 1.75 12.96 -17.57
CA ALA A 150 0.81 12.62 -16.51
C ALA A 150 -0.53 12.11 -17.05
N GLN A 151 -1.06 12.70 -18.12
CA GLN A 151 -2.30 12.22 -18.75
C GLN A 151 -2.18 10.80 -19.31
N GLN A 152 -1.05 10.50 -19.96
CA GLN A 152 -0.80 9.16 -20.51
C GLN A 152 -0.71 8.10 -19.42
N HIS A 153 -0.03 8.42 -18.31
CA HIS A 153 0.15 7.49 -17.20
C HIS A 153 -1.09 7.36 -16.31
N CYS A 154 -1.85 8.44 -16.12
CA CYS A 154 -2.95 8.49 -15.16
C CYS A 154 -4.33 8.29 -15.79
N GLY A 155 -4.43 8.25 -17.12
CA GLY A 155 -5.67 7.91 -17.83
C GLY A 155 -6.79 8.93 -17.69
N TRP A 156 -6.48 10.19 -17.35
CA TRP A 156 -7.47 11.26 -17.26
C TRP A 156 -7.94 11.66 -18.66
N GLN A 157 -9.25 11.86 -18.80
CA GLN A 157 -9.79 12.62 -19.93
C GLN A 157 -9.78 14.09 -19.56
N HIS A 158 -9.37 14.96 -20.49
CA HIS A 158 -9.42 16.41 -20.29
C HIS A 158 -10.81 16.84 -19.79
N PRO A 159 -10.92 17.78 -18.83
CA PRO A 159 -12.16 18.53 -18.64
C PRO A 159 -12.52 19.32 -19.91
#